data_AF-M1D0N7-F1
#
_entry.id   AF-M1D0N7-F1
#
_cell.length_a   1.000
_cell.length_b   1.000
_cell.length_c   1.000
_cell.angle_alpha   90.00
_cell.angle_beta   90.00
_cell.angle_gamma   90.00
#
_symmetry.space_group_name_H-M   'P 1'
#
loop_
_entity.id
_entity.type
_entity.pdbx_description
1 polymer ?
#
loop_
_entity_poly.entity_id
_entity_poly.type
_entity_poly.pdbx_seq_one_letter_code
_entity_poly.pdbx_strand_id
1 'polypeptide(L)' 'MGIYDAMKMCKADVSTICMGLAASMGAFLLASGSKGKRYCMPNAKVMIHQPLGTSGGKVCGYTLLYSTIS' A
#
# COMPACT_ATOMS: atom_id res chain seq x y z
N MET A 1 -3.30 -5.22 3.58
CA MET A 1 -2.05 -5.93 3.19
C MET A 1 -2.29 -7.31 2.60
N GLY A 2 -3.39 -8.01 2.89
CA GLY A 2 -3.61 -9.39 2.41
C GLY A 2 -3.39 -9.64 0.90
N ILE A 3 -3.74 -8.70 0.00
CA ILE A 3 -3.43 -8.85 -1.44
C ILE A 3 -1.92 -8.82 -1.70
N TYR A 4 -1.20 -7.89 -1.09
CA TYR A 4 0.26 -7.81 -1.20
C TYR A 4 0.93 -9.08 -0.68
N ASP A 5 0.46 -9.59 0.47
CA ASP A 5 1.01 -10.81 1.07
C ASP A 5 0.72 -12.02 0.17
N ALA A 6 -0.49 -12.12 -0.39
CA ALA A 6 -0.84 -13.15 -1.36
C ALA A 6 0.04 -13.09 -2.62
N MET A 7 0.35 -11.88 -3.12
CA MET A 7 1.29 -11.71 -4.24
C MET A 7 2.69 -12.21 -3.90
N LYS A 8 3.15 -12.08 -2.64
CA LYS A 8 4.47 -12.56 -2.19
C LYS A 8 4.52 -14.05 -1.88
N MET A 9 3.41 -14.62 -1.42
CA MET A 9 3.29 -16.06 -1.19
C MET A 9 3.13 -16.85 -2.49
N CYS A 10 2.72 -16.19 -3.58
CA CYS A 10 2.60 -16.84 -4.87
C CYS A 10 3.98 -17.28 -5.38
N LYS A 11 4.10 -18.57 -5.79
CA LYS A 11 5.32 -19.09 -6.42
C LYS A 11 5.52 -18.53 -7.84
N ALA A 12 4.44 -18.12 -8.50
CA ALA A 12 4.49 -17.56 -9.83
C ALA A 12 4.78 -16.06 -9.78
N ASP A 13 5.43 -15.55 -10.83
CA ASP A 13 5.61 -14.11 -11.00
C ASP A 13 4.26 -13.40 -11.19
N VAL A 14 4.05 -12.33 -10.43
CA VAL A 14 2.82 -11.53 -10.54
C VAL A 14 3.06 -10.34 -11.46
N SER A 15 2.37 -10.29 -12.58
CA SER A 15 2.33 -9.11 -13.44
C SER A 15 1.23 -8.16 -13.00
N THR A 16 1.53 -6.87 -13.00
CA THR A 16 0.60 -5.80 -12.62
C THR A 16 0.43 -4.84 -13.79
N ILE A 17 -0.82 -4.55 -14.14
CA ILE A 17 -1.16 -3.71 -15.28
C ILE A 17 -2.15 -2.64 -14.83
N CYS A 18 -1.78 -1.37 -14.95
CA CYS A 18 -2.66 -0.26 -14.67
C CYS A 18 -3.47 0.11 -15.92
N MET A 19 -4.79 -0.05 -15.82
CA MET A 19 -5.76 0.41 -16.82
C MET A 19 -6.59 1.54 -16.19
N GLY A 20 -6.41 2.77 -16.67
CA GLY A 20 -7.14 3.94 -16.15
C GLY A 20 -6.46 4.61 -14.96
N LEU A 21 -6.69 4.11 -13.74
CA LEU A 21 -6.18 4.74 -12.51
C LEU A 21 -5.75 3.72 -11.46
N ALA A 22 -4.51 3.82 -11.00
CA ALA A 22 -4.03 3.17 -9.78
C ALA A 22 -3.76 4.26 -8.74
N ALA A 23 -4.61 4.36 -7.72
CA ALA A 23 -4.49 5.37 -6.66
C ALA A 23 -4.29 4.73 -5.28
N SER A 24 -3.51 5.37 -4.41
CA SER A 24 -3.31 4.93 -3.02
C SER A 24 -2.76 3.50 -2.95
N MET A 25 -3.43 2.61 -2.21
CA MET A 25 -3.11 1.18 -2.18
C MET A 25 -3.11 0.51 -3.55
N GLY A 26 -3.87 1.01 -4.53
CA GLY A 26 -3.81 0.51 -5.91
C GLY A 26 -2.46 0.80 -6.57
N ALA A 27 -1.88 1.97 -6.34
CA ALA A 27 -0.55 2.33 -6.83
C ALA A 27 0.56 1.53 -6.13
N PHE A 28 0.39 1.28 -4.83
CA PHE A 28 1.28 0.39 -4.07
C PHE A 28 1.29 -1.04 -4.64
N LEU A 29 0.11 -1.62 -4.88
CA LEU A 29 -0.01 -2.96 -5.45
C LEU A 29 0.52 -3.03 -6.89
N LEU A 30 0.31 -1.98 -7.69
CA LEU A 30 0.89 -1.88 -9.02
C LEU A 30 2.42 -1.96 -8.97
N ALA A 31 3.05 -1.27 -8.01
CA ALA A 31 4.50 -1.28 -7.83
C ALA A 31 5.05 -2.60 -7.28
N SER A 32 4.22 -3.40 -6.59
CA SER A 32 4.64 -4.64 -5.93
C SER A 32 4.69 -5.87 -6.83
N GLY A 33 4.28 -5.76 -8.09
CA GLY A 33 4.46 -6.80 -9.12
C GLY A 33 5.93 -7.14 -9.36
N SER A 34 6.18 -8.29 -10.00
CA SER A 34 7.53 -8.77 -10.33
C SER A 34 8.31 -7.76 -11.17
N LYS A 35 9.62 -7.65 -10.93
CA LYS A 35 10.50 -6.73 -11.67
C LYS A 35 10.39 -6.99 -13.18
N GLY A 36 10.20 -5.92 -13.96
CA GLY A 36 10.02 -6.02 -15.41
C GLY A 36 8.62 -6.43 -15.86
N LYS A 37 7.68 -6.74 -14.95
CA LYS A 37 6.30 -7.14 -15.26
C LYS A 37 5.24 -6.17 -14.73
N ARG A 38 5.63 -4.90 -14.58
CA ARG A 38 4.79 -3.80 -14.07
C ARG A 38 4.54 -2.81 -15.19
N TYR A 39 3.30 -2.69 -15.64
CA TYR A 39 2.95 -1.96 -16.84
C TYR A 39 1.84 -0.94 -16.59
N CYS A 40 1.87 0.15 -17.35
CA CYS A 40 0.79 1.15 -17.39
C CYS A 40 0.42 1.37 -18.84
N MET A 41 -0.88 1.47 -19.13
CA MET A 41 -1.33 1.95 -20.43
C MET A 41 -0.94 3.43 -20.65
N PRO A 42 -0.82 3.91 -21.89
CA PRO A 42 -0.35 5.27 -22.19
C PRO A 42 -1.14 6.40 -21.50
N ASN A 43 -2.45 6.20 -21.30
CA ASN A 43 -3.34 7.17 -20.67
C ASN A 43 -3.63 6.88 -19.19
N ALA A 44 -2.98 5.86 -18.61
CA ALA A 44 -3.18 5.49 -17.21
C ALA A 44 -2.51 6.51 -16.28
N LYS A 45 -3.12 6.75 -15.13
CA LYS A 45 -2.53 7.58 -14.06
C LYS A 45 -2.21 6.76 -12.82
N VAL A 46 -1.09 7.09 -12.19
CA VAL A 46 -0.67 6.51 -10.91
C VAL A 46 -0.62 7.65 -9.89
N MET A 47 -1.37 7.51 -8.80
CA MET A 47 -1.49 8.54 -7.77
C MET A 47 -1.08 7.98 -6.41
N ILE A 48 -0.01 8.52 -5.85
CA ILE A 48 0.44 8.20 -4.50
C ILE A 48 -0.05 9.32 -3.56
N HIS A 49 -0.61 8.94 -2.42
CA HIS A 49 -0.88 9.86 -1.33
C HIS A 49 -0.62 9.17 0.00
N GLN A 50 -0.36 9.96 1.03
CA GLN A 50 -0.16 9.46 2.38
C GLN A 50 -1.40 8.68 2.88
N PRO A 51 -1.22 7.66 3.73
CA PRO A 51 -2.34 6.97 4.35
C PRO A 51 -3.24 7.95 5.10
N LEU A 52 -4.56 7.78 4.96
CA LEU A 52 -5.53 8.53 5.73
C LEU A 52 -5.83 7.72 7.00
N GLY A 53 -5.60 8.33 8.16
CA GLY A 53 -5.97 7.77 9.46
C GLY A 53 -6.82 8.79 10.20
N THR A 54 -7.91 8.34 10.81
CA THR A 54 -8.63 9.11 11.81
C THR A 54 -8.40 8.44 13.17
N SER A 55 -8.01 9.21 14.19
CA SER A 55 -7.95 8.72 15.57
C SER A 55 -9.10 9.37 16.34
N GLY A 56 -10.20 8.63 16.49
CA GLY A 56 -11.40 9.08 17.18
C GLY A 56 -11.51 8.42 18.56
N GLY A 57 -10.98 9.07 19.59
CA GLY A 57 -11.11 8.64 20.98
C GLY A 57 -10.61 9.72 21.93
N LYS A 58 -11.26 9.88 23.09
CA LYS A 58 -10.74 10.75 24.17
C LYS A 58 -9.41 10.18 24.64
N VAL A 59 -8.32 10.89 24.39
CA VAL A 59 -7.05 10.64 25.09
C VAL A 59 -7.27 11.03 26.54
N CYS A 60 -7.45 10.04 27.41
CA CYS A 60 -7.33 10.21 28.85
C CYS A 60 -5.94 9.76 29.27
N GLY A 61 -5.09 10.73 29.60
CA GLY A 61 -3.90 10.51 30.42
C GLY A 61 -2.59 10.26 29.67
N TYR A 62 -1.58 11.00 30.10
CA TYR A 62 -0.18 11.05 29.70
C TYR A 62 0.61 9.73 29.89
N THR A 63 0.06 8.56 29.54
CA THR A 63 0.62 7.25 29.96
C THR A 63 1.29 6.44 28.85
N LEU A 64 1.16 6.77 27.56
CA LEU A 64 1.74 5.98 26.47
C LEU A 64 3.05 6.54 25.86
N LEU A 65 3.76 7.43 26.55
CA LEU A 65 5.09 7.90 26.11
C LEU A 65 6.26 7.26 26.90
N TYR A 66 6.00 6.54 27.99
CA TYR A 66 7.06 6.01 28.86
C TYR A 66 7.30 4.50 28.78
N SER A 67 6.51 3.73 28.03
CA SER A 67 6.62 2.25 28.02
C SER A 67 7.33 1.66 26.80
N THR A 68 7.96 2.49 25.95
CA THR A 68 8.74 1.99 24.80
C THR A 68 10.18 2.54 24.77
N ILE A 69 10.59 3.22 25.85
CA ILE A 69 12.00 3.52 26.13
C ILE A 69 12.26 3.12 27.59
N SER A 70 12.40 1.81 27.81
CA SER A 70 13.16 1.22 28.92
C SER A 70 13.43 -0.25 28.63
#